data_AF-A0A1H9E4I5-F1
#
_entry.id   AF-A0A1H9E4I5-F1
#
_cell.length_a   1.000
_cell.length_b   1.000
_cell.length_c   1.000
_cell.angle_alpha   90.00
_cell.angle_beta   90.00
_cell.angle_gamma   90.00
#
_symmetry.space_group_name_H-M   'P 1'
#
loop_
_entity.id
_entity.type
_entity.pdbx_description
1 polymer ?
#
loop_
_entity_poly.entity_id
_entity_poly.type
_entity_poly.pdbx_seq_one_letter_code
_entity_poly.pdbx_strand_id
1 'polypeptide(L)'
;MTINQGQVSYHKNSLANNTPEPARPEEGGFEHYQEKVEGHKVRNRSDSFKDHFSQATLFWNSMSEPEKEHIKQAFSFELGKLSSQSVQQQVVDMFANVSLELAQTVAKNVGVKVPESGGSNVTKSSPALSQENTTKVPDTRKIGVIVGEGYKGSEVKDVIKALEEANMHPEIISHQLGTIKGSDGEELEADHTFLTGESVLFDALYLVGRPQMDQDFEQYTLYFAKEAFAHYKPIGGTHDGIKLLKKVDIDNAAGVITNDDLTTFTKDFIVAIAEHRHWNREMV
;
A
#
# COMPACT_ATOMS: atom_id res chain seq x y z
N MET A 1 20.85 38.86 -4.30
CA MET A 1 20.28 39.52 -5.50
C MET A 1 21.45 40.02 -6.33
N THR A 2 21.55 39.61 -7.59
CA THR A 2 22.66 40.01 -8.46
C THR A 2 22.31 41.30 -9.19
N ILE A 3 23.16 42.32 -9.07
CA ILE A 3 23.05 43.57 -9.84
C ILE A 3 23.96 43.41 -11.06
N ASN A 4 23.36 43.26 -12.24
CA ASN A 4 24.12 43.18 -13.49
C ASN A 4 24.86 44.51 -13.73
N GLN A 5 26.18 44.44 -13.84
CA GLN A 5 27.04 45.60 -14.10
C GLN A 5 27.27 45.76 -15.59
N GLY A 6 27.24 46.98 -16.10
CA GLY A 6 27.47 47.29 -17.51
C GLY A 6 26.58 48.42 -18.02
N GLN A 7 26.89 48.90 -19.23
CA GLN A 7 26.17 50.01 -19.86
C GLN A 7 25.05 49.54 -20.81
N VAL A 8 24.84 48.23 -20.95
CA VAL A 8 23.98 47.64 -21.97
C VAL A 8 23.01 46.62 -21.38
N SER A 9 21.77 46.66 -21.84
CA SER A 9 20.69 45.72 -21.50
C SER A 9 20.03 45.08 -22.73
N TYR A 10 20.68 45.13 -23.90
CA TYR A 10 20.15 44.59 -25.16
C TYR A 10 21.20 43.76 -25.94
N HIS A 11 20.72 42.81 -26.73
CA HIS A 11 21.53 41.94 -27.59
C HIS A 11 21.84 42.61 -28.94
N LYS A 12 22.91 42.18 -29.61
CA LYS A 12 23.55 42.82 -30.78
C LYS A 12 24.07 44.22 -30.48
N ASN A 13 24.85 44.34 -29.40
CA ASN A 13 25.43 45.61 -28.98
C ASN A 13 26.93 45.70 -29.32
N SER A 14 27.39 46.89 -29.70
CA SER A 14 28.82 47.16 -29.90
C SER A 14 29.54 47.57 -28.62
N LEU A 15 28.82 48.20 -27.68
CA LEU A 15 29.41 48.76 -26.44
C LEU A 15 29.96 47.70 -25.48
N ALA A 16 29.51 46.45 -25.56
CA ALA A 16 30.03 45.33 -24.78
C ALA A 16 30.41 44.11 -25.67
N ASN A 17 30.79 44.35 -26.94
CA ASN A 17 31.16 43.30 -27.91
C ASN A 17 30.15 42.14 -27.99
N ASN A 18 28.86 42.46 -27.84
CA ASN A 18 27.76 41.49 -27.80
C ASN A 18 27.84 40.43 -26.69
N THR A 19 28.65 40.62 -25.64
CA THR A 19 28.69 39.71 -24.50
C THR A 19 27.53 40.01 -23.53
N PRO A 20 26.84 38.99 -23.00
CA PRO A 20 26.92 37.58 -23.39
C PRO A 20 26.28 37.32 -24.75
N GLU A 21 26.90 36.46 -25.56
CA GLU A 21 26.37 36.07 -26.87
C GLU A 21 25.61 34.73 -26.80
N PRO A 22 24.69 34.45 -27.74
CA PRO A 22 24.01 33.17 -27.82
C PRO A 22 25.01 32.04 -28.12
N ALA A 23 24.98 30.98 -27.32
CA ALA A 23 25.73 29.76 -27.59
C ALA A 23 25.14 29.00 -28.78
N ARG A 24 26.00 28.37 -29.58
CA ARG A 24 25.55 27.42 -30.62
C ARG A 24 25.06 26.12 -29.99
N PRO A 25 24.27 25.29 -30.69
CA PRO A 25 23.83 24.00 -30.16
C PRO A 25 25.00 23.10 -29.72
N GLU A 26 26.12 23.12 -30.46
CA GLU A 26 27.33 22.35 -30.13
C GLU A 26 28.03 22.84 -28.85
N GLU A 27 27.71 24.05 -28.41
CA GLU A 27 28.22 24.70 -27.20
C GLU A 27 27.20 24.63 -26.04
N GLY A 28 26.08 23.92 -26.22
CA GLY A 28 25.00 23.79 -25.22
C GLY A 28 23.85 24.79 -25.39
N GLY A 29 23.81 25.53 -26.49
CA GLY A 29 22.67 26.37 -26.86
C GLY A 29 21.40 25.56 -27.13
N PHE A 30 20.25 26.07 -26.72
CA PHE A 30 18.98 25.41 -26.98
C PHE A 30 18.58 25.54 -28.46
N GLU A 31 18.27 24.41 -29.10
CA GLU A 31 17.70 24.34 -30.45
C GLU A 31 16.42 23.51 -30.44
N HIS A 32 15.39 23.98 -31.13
CA HIS A 32 14.18 23.21 -31.32
C HIS A 32 14.44 22.03 -32.26
N TYR A 33 14.00 20.83 -31.86
CA TYR A 33 13.84 19.74 -32.81
C TYR A 33 12.90 20.19 -33.94
N GLN A 34 13.37 20.10 -35.17
CA GLN A 34 12.64 20.56 -36.36
C GLN A 34 11.56 19.54 -36.77
N GLU A 35 10.58 19.36 -35.89
CA GLU A 35 9.44 18.48 -36.13
C GLU A 35 8.64 18.97 -37.35
N LYS A 36 8.30 18.04 -38.25
CA LYS A 36 7.44 18.33 -39.40
C LYS A 36 5.99 18.52 -38.92
N VAL A 37 5.44 19.72 -39.08
CA VAL A 37 4.05 20.02 -38.73
C VAL A 37 3.25 20.33 -39.99
N GLU A 38 2.26 19.50 -40.29
CA GLU A 38 1.32 19.67 -41.41
C GLU A 38 -0.12 19.56 -40.92
N GLY A 39 -0.99 20.49 -41.33
CA GLY A 39 -2.41 20.46 -40.96
C GLY A 39 -3.12 21.81 -41.13
N HIS A 40 -4.42 21.82 -40.81
CA HIS A 40 -5.24 23.03 -40.79
C HIS A 40 -5.43 23.54 -39.36
N LYS A 41 -5.61 24.86 -39.20
CA LYS A 41 -5.97 25.46 -37.91
C LYS A 41 -7.42 25.12 -37.56
N VAL A 42 -7.61 24.08 -36.77
CA VAL A 42 -8.93 23.58 -36.35
C VAL A 42 -9.00 23.39 -34.84
N ARG A 43 -10.21 23.41 -34.29
CA ARG A 43 -10.49 22.89 -32.94
C ARG A 43 -11.16 21.54 -33.09
N ASN A 44 -10.36 20.49 -33.20
CA ASN A 44 -10.85 19.13 -33.38
C ASN A 44 -10.04 18.14 -32.53
N ARG A 45 -10.67 17.02 -32.16
CA ARG A 45 -9.97 15.88 -31.56
C ARG A 45 -9.60 14.90 -32.67
N SER A 46 -8.35 14.44 -32.67
CA SER A 46 -7.93 13.36 -33.58
C SER A 46 -8.79 12.12 -33.37
N ASP A 47 -9.19 11.46 -34.47
CA ASP A 47 -9.95 10.22 -34.41
C ASP A 47 -9.19 9.10 -33.69
N SER A 48 -7.84 9.14 -33.72
CA SER A 48 -7.01 8.20 -32.97
C SER A 48 -7.18 8.28 -31.44
N PHE A 49 -7.83 9.31 -30.91
CA PHE A 49 -8.09 9.49 -29.48
C PHE A 49 -9.51 9.06 -29.06
N LYS A 50 -10.30 8.50 -29.98
CA LYS A 50 -11.68 8.04 -29.72
C LYS A 50 -11.75 6.64 -29.09
N ASP A 51 -10.61 5.99 -28.88
CA ASP A 51 -10.54 4.76 -28.11
C ASP A 51 -10.49 5.11 -26.61
N HIS A 52 -11.62 4.88 -25.93
CA HIS A 52 -11.80 5.22 -24.52
C HIS A 52 -11.71 4.00 -23.59
N PHE A 53 -11.79 2.78 -24.13
CA PHE A 53 -12.04 1.59 -23.32
C PHE A 53 -10.99 0.49 -23.47
N SER A 54 -10.20 0.47 -24.56
CA SER A 54 -9.26 -0.63 -24.79
C SER A 54 -8.18 -0.71 -23.70
N GLN A 55 -7.63 0.43 -23.28
CA GLN A 55 -6.60 0.49 -22.24
C GLN A 55 -7.16 0.15 -20.86
N ALA A 56 -8.38 0.61 -20.55
CA ALA A 56 -9.07 0.23 -19.32
C ALA A 56 -9.35 -1.27 -19.26
N THR A 57 -9.72 -1.87 -20.39
CA THR A 57 -9.91 -3.33 -20.50
C THR A 57 -8.58 -4.06 -20.31
N LEU A 58 -7.52 -3.59 -20.97
CA LEU A 58 -6.18 -4.16 -20.82
C LEU A 58 -5.73 -4.11 -19.36
N PHE A 59 -5.94 -2.97 -18.67
CA PHE A 59 -5.65 -2.83 -17.25
C PHE A 59 -6.45 -3.83 -16.41
N TRP A 60 -7.78 -3.88 -16.56
CA TRP A 60 -8.64 -4.84 -15.86
C TRP A 60 -8.21 -6.30 -16.07
N ASN A 61 -7.89 -6.68 -17.30
CA ASN A 61 -7.43 -8.02 -17.65
C ASN A 61 -6.06 -8.36 -17.05
N SER A 62 -5.29 -7.35 -16.64
CA SER A 62 -3.96 -7.53 -16.06
C SER A 62 -3.98 -7.72 -14.55
N MET A 63 -5.10 -7.43 -13.89
CA MET A 63 -5.24 -7.48 -12.44
C MET A 63 -5.35 -8.94 -11.95
N SER A 64 -4.71 -9.22 -10.83
CA SER A 64 -4.97 -10.42 -10.02
C SER A 64 -6.41 -10.39 -9.46
N GLU A 65 -6.88 -11.53 -8.95
CA GLU A 65 -8.23 -11.62 -8.38
C GLU A 65 -8.45 -10.67 -7.17
N PRO A 66 -7.51 -10.54 -6.21
CA PRO A 66 -7.62 -9.55 -5.14
C PRO A 66 -7.68 -8.11 -5.66
N GLU A 67 -6.87 -7.76 -6.67
CA GLU A 67 -6.89 -6.42 -7.28
C GLU A 67 -8.22 -6.12 -7.99
N LYS A 68 -8.79 -7.10 -8.71
CA LYS A 68 -10.12 -6.96 -9.32
C LYS A 68 -11.20 -6.74 -8.28
N GLU A 69 -11.14 -7.48 -7.18
CA GLU A 69 -12.09 -7.35 -6.08
C GLU A 69 -11.96 -5.97 -5.40
N HIS A 70 -10.75 -5.49 -5.15
CA HIS A 70 -10.53 -4.13 -4.66
C HIS A 70 -11.08 -3.06 -5.62
N ILE A 71 -10.92 -3.23 -6.94
CA ILE A 71 -11.48 -2.31 -7.94
C ILE A 71 -13.02 -2.32 -7.88
N LYS A 72 -13.65 -3.50 -7.81
CA LYS A 72 -15.11 -3.64 -7.65
C LYS A 72 -15.59 -2.93 -6.38
N GLN A 73 -14.92 -3.16 -5.25
CA GLN A 73 -15.26 -2.55 -3.97
C GLN A 73 -15.08 -1.03 -3.99
N ALA A 74 -13.97 -0.54 -4.55
CA ALA A 74 -13.69 0.90 -4.63
C ALA A 74 -14.76 1.62 -5.45
N PHE A 75 -15.10 1.13 -6.65
CA PHE A 75 -16.17 1.75 -7.45
C PHE A 75 -17.52 1.66 -6.76
N SER A 76 -17.82 0.54 -6.08
CA SER A 76 -19.07 0.40 -5.32
C SER A 76 -19.14 1.39 -4.16
N PHE A 77 -18.04 1.57 -3.43
CA PHE A 77 -17.95 2.53 -2.33
C PHE A 77 -18.15 3.96 -2.82
N GLU A 78 -17.38 4.40 -3.82
CA GLU A 78 -17.42 5.77 -4.33
C GLU A 78 -18.79 6.11 -4.95
N LEU A 79 -19.33 5.23 -5.79
CA LEU A 79 -20.65 5.42 -6.37
C LEU A 79 -21.75 5.34 -5.31
N GLY A 80 -21.59 4.49 -4.29
CA GLY A 80 -22.51 4.39 -3.16
C GLY A 80 -22.60 5.67 -2.32
N LYS A 81 -21.63 6.57 -2.41
CA LYS A 81 -21.68 7.90 -1.77
C LYS A 81 -22.44 8.95 -2.58
N LEU A 82 -22.74 8.69 -3.87
CA LEU A 82 -23.48 9.63 -4.70
C LEU A 82 -24.96 9.66 -4.33
N SER A 83 -25.56 10.85 -4.33
CA SER A 83 -27.00 11.00 -4.12
C SER A 83 -27.84 10.75 -5.38
N SER A 84 -27.23 10.82 -6.57
CA SER A 84 -27.95 10.71 -7.85
C SER A 84 -27.86 9.29 -8.43
N GLN A 85 -28.97 8.55 -8.38
CA GLN A 85 -29.08 7.24 -9.03
C GLN A 85 -28.83 7.30 -10.54
N SER A 86 -29.22 8.39 -11.19
CA SER A 86 -28.97 8.57 -12.63
C SER A 86 -27.48 8.64 -12.94
N VAL A 87 -26.67 9.25 -12.08
CA VAL A 87 -25.21 9.30 -12.26
C VAL A 87 -24.59 7.93 -11.97
N GLN A 88 -25.04 7.25 -10.91
CA GLN A 88 -24.61 5.88 -10.61
C GLN A 88 -24.85 4.94 -11.80
N GLN A 89 -26.05 4.98 -12.40
CA GLN A 89 -26.39 4.18 -13.58
C GLN A 89 -25.49 4.49 -14.77
N GLN A 90 -25.27 5.78 -15.09
CA GLN A 90 -24.42 6.17 -16.23
C GLN A 90 -22.97 5.68 -16.08
N VAL A 91 -22.43 5.70 -14.85
CA VAL A 91 -21.08 5.18 -14.59
C VAL A 91 -21.03 3.66 -14.73
N VAL A 92 -22.04 2.95 -14.22
CA VAL A 92 -22.19 1.50 -14.41
C VAL A 92 -22.27 1.14 -15.90
N ASP A 93 -23.11 1.85 -16.67
CA ASP A 93 -23.28 1.64 -18.11
C ASP A 93 -21.97 1.93 -18.87
N MET A 94 -21.21 2.95 -18.46
CA MET A 94 -19.88 3.21 -19.00
C MET A 94 -18.93 2.03 -18.74
N PHE A 95 -18.85 1.52 -17.51
CA PHE A 95 -17.98 0.38 -17.19
C PHE A 95 -18.40 -0.91 -17.89
N ALA A 96 -19.67 -1.03 -18.30
CA ALA A 96 -20.10 -2.14 -19.13
C ALA A 96 -19.38 -2.16 -20.49
N ASN A 97 -18.77 -1.05 -20.96
CA ASN A 97 -17.91 -1.05 -22.16
C ASN A 97 -16.49 -1.59 -21.89
N VAL A 98 -16.09 -1.74 -20.62
CA VAL A 98 -14.78 -2.24 -20.19
C VAL A 98 -14.89 -3.72 -19.81
N SER A 99 -15.73 -4.03 -18.83
CA SER A 99 -15.95 -5.38 -18.32
C SER A 99 -17.38 -5.52 -17.82
N LEU A 100 -18.11 -6.46 -18.41
CA LEU A 100 -19.49 -6.74 -18.00
C LEU A 100 -19.55 -7.23 -16.55
N GLU A 101 -18.60 -8.06 -16.14
CA GLU A 101 -18.51 -8.58 -14.77
C GLU A 101 -18.32 -7.45 -13.73
N LEU A 102 -17.39 -6.52 -14.01
CA LEU A 102 -17.16 -5.34 -13.16
C LEU A 102 -18.43 -4.52 -13.02
N ALA A 103 -19.05 -4.18 -14.16
CA ALA A 103 -20.26 -3.36 -14.19
C ALA A 103 -21.42 -4.02 -13.45
N GLN A 104 -21.62 -5.34 -13.63
CA GLN A 104 -22.68 -6.08 -12.96
C GLN A 104 -22.49 -6.15 -11.45
N THR A 105 -21.25 -6.34 -10.99
CA THR A 105 -20.93 -6.37 -9.55
C THR A 105 -21.20 -5.01 -8.93
N VAL A 106 -20.68 -3.94 -9.52
CA VAL A 106 -20.89 -2.57 -9.04
C VAL A 106 -22.37 -2.20 -9.05
N ALA A 107 -23.11 -2.54 -10.12
CA ALA A 107 -24.54 -2.26 -10.25
C ALA A 107 -25.36 -2.86 -9.10
N LYS A 108 -25.06 -4.12 -8.73
CA LYS A 108 -25.72 -4.81 -7.62
C LYS A 108 -25.43 -4.12 -6.28
N ASN A 109 -24.18 -3.73 -6.05
CA ASN A 109 -23.75 -3.12 -4.80
C ASN A 109 -24.36 -1.73 -4.57
N VAL A 110 -24.55 -0.94 -5.64
CA VAL A 110 -25.12 0.42 -5.54
C VAL A 110 -26.62 0.48 -5.81
N GLY A 111 -27.25 -0.65 -6.15
CA GLY A 111 -28.70 -0.77 -6.29
C GLY A 111 -29.27 -0.14 -7.57
N VAL A 112 -28.54 -0.17 -8.69
CA VAL A 112 -29.00 0.31 -10.00
C VAL A 112 -29.29 -0.85 -10.97
N LYS A 113 -29.80 -0.57 -12.17
CA LYS A 113 -30.10 -1.61 -13.16
C LYS A 113 -28.81 -2.29 -13.59
N VAL A 114 -28.79 -3.61 -13.45
CA VAL A 114 -27.67 -4.47 -13.86
C VAL A 114 -27.60 -4.52 -15.39
N PRO A 115 -26.46 -4.20 -16.01
CA PRO A 115 -26.28 -4.34 -17.46
C PRO A 115 -26.36 -5.80 -17.91
N GLU A 116 -27.11 -6.06 -18.98
CA GLU A 116 -27.29 -7.39 -19.56
C GLU A 116 -26.28 -7.71 -20.68
N SER A 117 -25.71 -6.68 -21.31
CA SER A 117 -24.80 -6.78 -22.44
C SER A 117 -23.71 -5.73 -22.36
N GLY A 118 -22.60 -5.98 -23.04
CA GLY A 118 -21.42 -5.14 -23.03
C GLY A 118 -20.18 -6.03 -23.04
N GLY A 119 -19.16 -5.60 -22.33
CA GLY A 119 -17.83 -6.18 -22.36
C GLY A 119 -17.04 -5.66 -23.55
N SER A 120 -15.73 -5.79 -23.43
CA SER A 120 -14.78 -5.46 -24.48
C SER A 120 -14.23 -6.74 -25.10
N ASN A 121 -13.99 -6.73 -26.41
CA ASN A 121 -13.33 -7.83 -27.13
C ASN A 121 -11.80 -7.80 -26.97
N VAL A 122 -11.26 -6.84 -26.22
CA VAL A 122 -9.82 -6.73 -25.98
C VAL A 122 -9.39 -7.83 -25.02
N THR A 123 -8.55 -8.74 -25.52
CA THR A 123 -7.96 -9.84 -24.73
C THR A 123 -6.55 -9.54 -24.23
N LYS A 124 -5.99 -8.38 -24.61
CA LYS A 124 -4.66 -7.96 -24.18
C LYS A 124 -4.60 -7.84 -22.66
N SER A 125 -3.47 -8.25 -22.09
CA SER A 125 -3.08 -8.04 -20.70
C SER A 125 -1.57 -7.81 -20.63
N SER A 126 -1.11 -7.25 -19.53
CA SER A 126 0.30 -7.01 -19.25
C SER A 126 0.57 -7.25 -17.76
N PRO A 127 1.33 -8.30 -17.39
CA PRO A 127 1.66 -8.57 -15.98
C PRO A 127 2.29 -7.37 -15.26
N ALA A 128 3.00 -6.51 -15.98
CA ALA A 128 3.64 -5.31 -15.44
C ALA A 128 2.67 -4.25 -14.89
N LEU A 129 1.36 -4.37 -15.16
CA LEU A 129 0.36 -3.45 -14.64
C LEU A 129 -0.18 -3.86 -13.27
N SER A 130 -0.07 -5.13 -12.90
CA SER A 130 -0.46 -5.62 -11.58
C SER A 130 0.63 -5.32 -10.55
N GLN A 131 0.22 -4.76 -9.42
CA GLN A 131 1.09 -4.49 -8.28
C GLN A 131 1.49 -5.79 -7.57
N GLU A 132 0.69 -6.85 -7.66
CA GLU A 132 1.05 -8.16 -7.09
C GLU A 132 2.30 -8.79 -7.74
N ASN A 133 2.64 -8.38 -8.97
CA ASN A 133 3.85 -8.83 -9.65
C ASN A 133 5.10 -7.99 -9.32
N THR A 134 4.99 -7.03 -8.41
CA THR A 134 6.15 -6.24 -7.96
C THR A 134 7.04 -7.05 -7.04
N THR A 135 8.33 -6.70 -6.98
CA THR A 135 9.27 -7.32 -6.05
C THR A 135 8.84 -7.01 -4.62
N LYS A 136 8.58 -8.05 -3.84
CA LYS A 136 8.21 -7.92 -2.43
C LYS A 136 9.42 -8.22 -1.54
N VAL A 137 9.76 -7.26 -0.67
CA VAL A 137 10.91 -7.33 0.25
C VAL A 137 10.51 -6.79 1.62
N PRO A 138 11.13 -7.27 2.71
CA PRO A 138 10.79 -6.85 4.07
C PRO A 138 11.40 -5.48 4.42
N ASP A 139 12.41 -5.00 3.69
CA ASP A 139 13.14 -3.77 4.01
C ASP A 139 12.18 -2.58 4.23
N THR A 140 12.49 -1.76 5.24
CA THR A 140 11.77 -0.55 5.67
C THR A 140 10.36 -0.75 6.23
N ARG A 141 9.85 -1.99 6.30
CA ARG A 141 8.53 -2.31 6.86
C ARG A 141 8.50 -2.03 8.37
N LYS A 142 7.37 -1.53 8.85
CA LYS A 142 7.14 -1.27 10.28
C LYS A 142 6.40 -2.43 10.95
N ILE A 143 6.92 -2.93 12.07
CA ILE A 143 6.33 -4.06 12.79
C ILE A 143 5.86 -3.56 14.15
N GLY A 144 4.55 -3.62 14.42
CA GLY A 144 4.02 -3.31 15.75
C GLY A 144 4.24 -4.49 16.69
N VAL A 145 5.12 -4.34 17.68
CA VAL A 145 5.43 -5.39 18.68
C VAL A 145 4.59 -5.16 19.93
N ILE A 146 3.55 -5.97 20.13
CA ILE A 146 2.66 -5.84 21.28
C ILE A 146 3.18 -6.69 22.45
N VAL A 147 3.64 -6.01 23.50
CA VAL A 147 4.31 -6.62 24.65
C VAL A 147 3.92 -5.93 25.96
N GLY A 148 3.84 -6.71 27.03
CA GLY A 148 3.60 -6.20 28.38
C GLY A 148 4.61 -6.74 29.39
N GLU A 149 4.51 -6.23 30.61
CA GLU A 149 5.40 -6.59 31.73
C GLU A 149 5.50 -8.09 31.97
N GLY A 150 6.71 -8.56 32.24
CA GLY A 150 7.02 -9.97 32.53
C GLY A 150 7.26 -10.85 31.30
N TYR A 151 7.40 -10.28 30.10
CA TYR A 151 7.73 -11.03 28.88
C TYR A 151 9.08 -11.78 28.96
N LYS A 152 9.35 -12.67 27.99
CA LYS A 152 10.64 -13.37 27.87
C LYS A 152 11.66 -12.48 27.18
N GLY A 153 12.49 -11.80 27.98
CA GLY A 153 13.32 -10.68 27.57
C GLY A 153 14.30 -10.97 26.46
N SER A 154 15.28 -11.84 26.73
CA SER A 154 16.34 -12.20 25.78
C SER A 154 15.74 -12.78 24.49
N GLU A 155 14.78 -13.68 24.63
CA GLU A 155 14.09 -14.34 23.52
C GLU A 155 13.37 -13.34 22.59
N VAL A 156 12.65 -12.38 23.14
CA VAL A 156 11.93 -11.37 22.35
C VAL A 156 12.89 -10.36 21.73
N LYS A 157 13.96 -9.97 22.46
CA LYS A 157 15.01 -9.09 21.91
C LYS A 157 15.75 -9.73 20.74
N ASP A 158 16.00 -11.03 20.78
CA ASP A 158 16.64 -11.75 19.67
C ASP A 158 15.77 -11.72 18.41
N VAL A 159 14.44 -11.90 18.55
CA VAL A 159 13.50 -11.74 17.44
C VAL A 159 13.53 -10.32 16.89
N ILE A 160 13.41 -9.30 17.75
CA ILE A 160 13.42 -7.87 17.35
C ILE A 160 14.71 -7.55 16.59
N LYS A 161 15.86 -7.98 17.13
CA LYS A 161 17.16 -7.76 16.51
C LYS A 161 17.26 -8.43 15.14
N ALA A 162 16.75 -9.66 15.00
CA ALA A 162 16.73 -10.34 13.70
C ALA A 162 15.82 -9.63 12.67
N LEU A 163 14.72 -9.01 13.12
CA LEU A 163 13.89 -8.16 12.26
C LEU A 163 14.67 -6.90 11.82
N GLU A 164 15.38 -6.25 12.73
CA GLU A 164 16.24 -5.08 12.42
C GLU A 164 17.39 -5.45 11.47
N GLU A 165 18.04 -6.60 11.67
CA GLU A 165 19.08 -7.15 10.78
C GLU A 165 18.55 -7.47 9.37
N ALA A 166 17.24 -7.69 9.24
CA ALA A 166 16.51 -7.78 7.97
C ALA A 166 15.99 -6.42 7.45
N ASN A 167 16.56 -5.31 7.93
CA ASN A 167 16.23 -3.92 7.57
C ASN A 167 14.78 -3.50 7.85
N MET A 168 14.11 -4.13 8.80
CA MET A 168 12.77 -3.73 9.26
C MET A 168 12.84 -2.76 10.45
N HIS A 169 11.71 -2.15 10.78
CA HIS A 169 11.57 -1.19 11.87
C HIS A 169 10.53 -1.67 12.88
N PRO A 170 10.90 -2.53 13.84
CA PRO A 170 10.04 -2.87 14.97
C PRO A 170 9.78 -1.63 15.84
N GLU A 171 8.53 -1.41 16.22
CA GLU A 171 8.11 -0.36 17.16
C GLU A 171 7.27 -1.00 18.27
N ILE A 172 7.62 -0.71 19.51
CA ILE A 172 7.06 -1.37 20.70
C ILE A 172 5.75 -0.71 21.10
N ILE A 173 4.71 -1.53 21.29
CA ILE A 173 3.37 -1.12 21.70
C ILE A 173 3.03 -1.75 23.04
N SER A 174 2.63 -0.93 24.00
CA SER A 174 2.20 -1.41 25.32
C SER A 174 1.00 -0.63 25.88
N HIS A 175 0.65 -0.89 27.14
CA HIS A 175 -0.44 -0.17 27.80
C HIS A 175 -0.07 1.29 28.12
N GLN A 176 1.20 1.54 28.44
CA GLN A 176 1.72 2.87 28.80
C GLN A 176 3.10 3.09 28.17
N LEU A 177 3.49 4.35 28.02
CA LEU A 177 4.86 4.71 27.64
C LEU A 177 5.84 4.41 28.77
N GLY A 178 7.12 4.34 28.42
CA GLY A 178 8.21 4.06 29.34
C GLY A 178 8.73 2.65 29.22
N THR A 179 9.54 2.27 30.21
CA THR A 179 10.24 1.00 30.23
C THR A 179 9.34 -0.16 30.65
N ILE A 180 9.36 -1.23 29.86
CA ILE A 180 8.68 -2.51 30.08
C ILE A 180 9.74 -3.53 30.52
N LYS A 181 9.58 -4.16 31.67
CA LYS A 181 10.57 -5.12 32.20
C LYS A 181 10.20 -6.55 31.83
N GLY A 182 11.19 -7.27 31.32
CA GLY A 182 11.15 -8.71 31.11
C GLY A 182 11.28 -9.49 32.42
N SER A 183 10.87 -10.76 32.38
CA SER A 183 10.99 -11.69 33.51
C SER A 183 12.43 -12.05 33.89
N ASP A 184 13.38 -11.78 32.99
CA ASP A 184 14.83 -11.99 33.11
C ASP A 184 15.61 -10.68 33.38
N GLY A 185 14.90 -9.56 33.54
CA GLY A 185 15.49 -8.24 33.81
C GLY A 185 15.88 -7.44 32.57
N GLU A 186 15.68 -7.98 31.36
CA GLU A 186 15.80 -7.20 30.13
C GLU A 186 14.72 -6.11 30.06
N GLU A 187 15.02 -5.03 29.35
CA GLU A 187 14.14 -3.87 29.24
C GLU A 187 13.89 -3.50 27.78
N LEU A 188 12.63 -3.19 27.45
CA LEU A 188 12.21 -2.56 26.20
C LEU A 188 11.57 -1.21 26.53
N GLU A 189 11.75 -0.23 25.66
CA GLU A 189 11.08 1.07 25.79
C GLU A 189 9.85 1.09 24.87
N ALA A 190 8.69 1.50 25.39
CA ALA A 190 7.48 1.61 24.59
C ALA A 190 7.54 2.85 23.68
N ASP A 191 7.43 2.63 22.37
CA ASP A 191 7.28 3.71 21.37
C ASP A 191 5.84 4.23 21.33
N HIS A 192 4.88 3.32 21.52
CA HIS A 192 3.45 3.60 21.46
C HIS A 192 2.68 2.97 22.62
N THR A 193 1.54 3.58 22.91
CA THR A 193 0.49 2.95 23.70
C THR A 193 -0.61 2.40 22.79
N PHE A 194 -1.49 1.55 23.30
CA PHE A 194 -2.72 1.18 22.57
C PHE A 194 -3.60 2.37 22.17
N LEU A 195 -3.44 3.54 22.80
CA LEU A 195 -4.18 4.76 22.47
C LEU A 195 -3.48 5.59 21.37
N THR A 196 -2.15 5.51 21.28
CA THR A 196 -1.35 6.36 20.38
C THR A 196 -0.83 5.63 19.15
N GLY A 197 -0.78 4.29 19.20
CA GLY A 197 -0.56 3.43 18.04
C GLY A 197 -1.88 2.85 17.55
N GLU A 198 -1.93 2.48 16.28
CA GLU A 198 -3.05 1.72 15.69
C GLU A 198 -2.51 0.70 14.69
N SER A 199 -3.21 -0.42 14.51
CA SER A 199 -2.74 -1.50 13.62
C SER A 199 -2.45 -0.98 12.22
N VAL A 200 -3.25 -0.04 11.71
CA VAL A 200 -3.10 0.59 10.38
C VAL A 200 -1.76 1.31 10.16
N LEU A 201 -1.04 1.68 11.22
CA LEU A 201 0.27 2.35 11.13
C LEU A 201 1.44 1.39 10.85
N PHE A 202 1.21 0.08 10.99
CA PHE A 202 2.23 -0.96 10.85
C PHE A 202 1.95 -1.86 9.65
N ASP A 203 2.99 -2.44 9.06
CA ASP A 203 2.86 -3.42 7.97
C ASP A 203 2.52 -4.83 8.50
N ALA A 204 2.99 -5.17 9.70
CA ALA A 204 2.72 -6.43 10.38
C ALA A 204 2.62 -6.24 11.90
N LEU A 205 2.07 -7.24 12.60
CA LEU A 205 2.03 -7.26 14.06
C LEU A 205 2.79 -8.47 14.61
N TYR A 206 3.55 -8.26 15.67
CA TYR A 206 4.17 -9.32 16.47
C TYR A 206 3.59 -9.30 17.87
N LEU A 207 2.80 -10.32 18.21
CA LEU A 207 2.19 -10.49 19.51
C LEU A 207 3.10 -11.31 20.42
N VAL A 208 3.64 -10.66 21.43
CA VAL A 208 4.38 -11.31 22.53
C VAL A 208 3.45 -11.57 23.71
N GLY A 209 2.58 -10.59 23.99
CA GLY A 209 1.66 -10.62 25.13
C GLY A 209 2.35 -10.35 26.46
N ARG A 210 1.77 -10.88 27.55
CA ARG A 210 2.31 -10.85 28.92
C ARG A 210 1.80 -12.03 29.75
N PRO A 211 2.54 -12.50 30.77
CA PRO A 211 2.11 -13.66 31.58
C PRO A 211 0.82 -13.44 32.37
N GLN A 212 0.63 -12.23 32.91
CA GLN A 212 -0.58 -11.84 33.63
C GLN A 212 -1.39 -10.90 32.76
N MET A 213 -2.23 -11.49 31.91
CA MET A 213 -3.12 -10.74 31.02
C MET A 213 -4.23 -10.09 31.84
N ASP A 214 -4.17 -8.78 32.01
CA ASP A 214 -5.33 -8.02 32.46
C ASP A 214 -6.35 -7.86 31.31
N GLN A 215 -7.59 -7.55 31.68
CA GLN A 215 -8.70 -7.50 30.73
C GLN A 215 -8.49 -6.45 29.64
N ASP A 216 -7.92 -5.29 30.00
CA ASP A 216 -7.74 -4.17 29.08
C ASP A 216 -6.66 -4.49 28.05
N PHE A 217 -5.48 -4.95 28.48
CA PHE A 217 -4.40 -5.36 27.60
C PHE A 217 -4.86 -6.46 26.65
N GLU A 218 -5.61 -7.45 27.15
CA GLU A 218 -6.17 -8.49 26.31
C GLU A 218 -7.08 -7.90 25.24
N GLN A 219 -8.07 -7.09 25.64
CA GLN A 219 -9.06 -6.54 24.73
C GLN A 219 -8.41 -5.69 23.63
N TYR A 220 -7.46 -4.83 23.98
CA TYR A 220 -6.74 -4.01 23.00
C TYR A 220 -5.86 -4.86 22.07
N THR A 221 -5.14 -5.85 22.61
CA THR A 221 -4.31 -6.74 21.77
C THR A 221 -5.17 -7.54 20.80
N LEU A 222 -6.33 -8.05 21.24
CA LEU A 222 -7.26 -8.76 20.37
C LEU A 222 -7.88 -7.84 19.31
N TYR A 223 -8.15 -6.57 19.64
CA TYR A 223 -8.59 -5.58 18.66
C TYR A 223 -7.54 -5.37 17.56
N PHE A 224 -6.29 -5.12 17.94
CA PHE A 224 -5.17 -4.98 17.01
C PHE A 224 -5.01 -6.22 16.11
N ALA A 225 -5.06 -7.42 16.72
CA ALA A 225 -4.93 -8.68 16.01
C ALA A 225 -6.06 -8.86 14.97
N LYS A 226 -7.31 -8.60 15.35
CA LYS A 226 -8.47 -8.70 14.45
C LYS A 226 -8.42 -7.68 13.32
N GLU A 227 -8.02 -6.44 13.61
CA GLU A 227 -7.89 -5.41 12.58
C GLU A 227 -6.75 -5.73 11.61
N ALA A 228 -5.58 -6.15 12.10
CA ALA A 228 -4.49 -6.62 11.25
C ALA A 228 -4.91 -7.82 10.39
N PHE A 229 -5.68 -8.74 10.99
CA PHE A 229 -6.17 -9.94 10.33
C PHE A 229 -7.09 -9.58 9.15
N ALA A 230 -8.06 -8.71 9.39
CA ALA A 230 -9.00 -8.20 8.39
C ALA A 230 -8.34 -7.38 7.28
N HIS A 231 -7.20 -6.76 7.58
CA HIS A 231 -6.37 -6.08 6.58
C HIS A 231 -5.37 -6.99 5.88
N TYR A 232 -5.47 -8.33 6.03
CA TYR A 232 -4.62 -9.32 5.39
C TYR A 232 -3.13 -9.20 5.77
N LYS A 233 -2.82 -8.53 6.88
CA LYS A 233 -1.44 -8.31 7.33
C LYS A 233 -0.80 -9.58 7.89
N PRO A 234 0.51 -9.75 7.75
CA PRO A 234 1.26 -10.77 8.49
C PRO A 234 1.12 -10.55 10.01
N ILE A 235 0.88 -11.63 10.76
CA ILE A 235 0.78 -11.59 12.22
C ILE A 235 1.65 -12.70 12.80
N GLY A 236 2.60 -12.33 13.66
CA GLY A 236 3.43 -13.27 14.39
C GLY A 236 2.95 -13.42 15.83
N GLY A 237 3.02 -14.61 16.40
CA GLY A 237 2.79 -14.85 17.82
C GLY A 237 3.82 -15.79 18.43
N THR A 238 4.39 -15.37 19.56
CA THR A 238 5.25 -16.21 20.43
C THR A 238 4.73 -16.18 21.86
N HIS A 239 5.15 -17.13 22.69
CA HIS A 239 4.82 -17.19 24.12
C HIS A 239 3.30 -16.99 24.40
N ASP A 240 2.94 -15.98 25.19
CA ASP A 240 1.54 -15.67 25.53
C ASP A 240 0.75 -15.08 24.35
N GLY A 241 1.42 -14.51 23.36
CA GLY A 241 0.81 -14.07 22.10
C GLY A 241 0.14 -15.19 21.32
N ILE A 242 0.68 -16.42 21.37
CA ILE A 242 0.04 -17.60 20.76
C ILE A 242 -1.33 -17.86 21.39
N LYS A 243 -1.47 -17.68 22.71
CA LYS A 243 -2.75 -17.85 23.41
C LYS A 243 -3.78 -16.81 22.96
N LEU A 244 -3.34 -15.58 22.72
CA LEU A 244 -4.20 -14.50 22.21
C LEU A 244 -4.71 -14.80 20.80
N LEU A 245 -3.84 -15.29 19.90
CA LEU A 245 -4.24 -15.68 18.54
C LEU A 245 -5.23 -16.85 18.54
N LYS A 246 -4.98 -17.87 19.37
CA LYS A 246 -5.91 -19.00 19.57
C LYS A 246 -7.28 -18.57 20.10
N LYS A 247 -7.31 -17.56 20.97
CA LYS A 247 -8.55 -17.05 21.57
C LYS A 247 -9.49 -16.41 20.55
N VAL A 248 -8.97 -15.95 19.42
CA VAL A 248 -9.77 -15.41 18.31
C VAL A 248 -9.79 -16.32 17.08
N ASP A 249 -9.30 -17.56 17.22
CA ASP A 249 -9.35 -18.62 16.21
C ASP A 249 -8.65 -18.25 14.88
N ILE A 250 -7.53 -17.52 14.95
CA ILE A 250 -6.74 -17.12 13.78
C ILE A 250 -5.34 -17.74 13.72
N ASP A 251 -4.94 -18.54 14.71
CA ASP A 251 -3.56 -19.03 14.86
C ASP A 251 -3.11 -19.96 13.71
N ASN A 252 -4.05 -20.54 12.96
CA ASN A 252 -3.76 -21.44 11.84
C ASN A 252 -4.04 -20.83 10.45
N ALA A 253 -4.36 -19.53 10.41
CA ALA A 253 -4.72 -18.86 9.16
C ALA A 253 -3.49 -18.46 8.34
N ALA A 254 -3.67 -18.31 7.02
CA ALA A 254 -2.58 -17.91 6.12
C ALA A 254 -1.97 -16.56 6.54
N GLY A 255 -0.64 -16.51 6.66
CA GLY A 255 0.09 -15.33 7.10
C GLY A 255 0.06 -15.06 8.61
N VAL A 256 -0.50 -15.97 9.39
CA VAL A 256 -0.35 -15.99 10.85
C VAL A 256 0.73 -17.02 11.18
N ILE A 257 1.82 -16.55 11.78
CA ILE A 257 3.00 -17.36 12.08
C ILE A 257 3.07 -17.56 13.59
N THR A 258 3.07 -18.82 14.03
CA THR A 258 3.31 -19.19 15.43
C THR A 258 4.25 -20.38 15.47
N ASN A 259 5.27 -20.34 16.31
CA ASN A 259 6.17 -21.48 16.52
C ASN A 259 6.81 -21.39 17.92
N ASP A 260 7.02 -22.54 18.56
CA ASP A 260 7.75 -22.62 19.83
C ASP A 260 9.27 -22.47 19.62
N ASP A 261 9.79 -22.84 18.44
CA ASP A 261 11.17 -22.54 18.05
C ASP A 261 11.27 -21.13 17.46
N LEU A 262 11.89 -20.23 18.23
CA LEU A 262 12.03 -18.82 17.87
C LEU A 262 12.88 -18.59 16.62
N THR A 263 13.83 -19.49 16.33
CA THR A 263 14.65 -19.37 15.11
C THR A 263 13.79 -19.60 13.87
N THR A 264 13.00 -20.69 13.87
CA THR A 264 12.04 -20.98 12.79
C THR A 264 10.95 -19.91 12.71
N PHE A 265 10.37 -19.52 13.86
CA PHE A 265 9.39 -18.42 13.92
C PHE A 265 9.90 -17.17 13.21
N THR A 266 11.09 -16.69 13.58
CA THR A 266 11.65 -15.44 13.08
C THR A 266 11.85 -15.51 11.57
N LYS A 267 12.42 -16.60 11.08
CA LYS A 267 12.64 -16.80 9.65
C LYS A 267 11.32 -16.80 8.86
N ASP A 268 10.33 -17.56 9.32
CA ASP A 268 9.05 -17.68 8.65
C ASP A 268 8.25 -16.37 8.72
N PHE A 269 8.38 -15.62 9.83
CA PHE A 269 7.75 -14.33 9.99
C PHE A 269 8.37 -13.26 9.10
N ILE A 270 9.69 -13.23 8.92
CA ILE A 270 10.36 -12.35 7.93
C ILE A 270 9.83 -12.63 6.52
N VAL A 271 9.70 -13.91 6.15
CA VAL A 271 9.15 -14.31 4.83
C VAL A 271 7.69 -13.86 4.69
N ALA A 272 6.88 -14.04 5.73
CA ALA A 272 5.49 -13.57 5.74
C ALA A 272 5.40 -12.05 5.58
N ILE A 273 6.25 -11.28 6.27
CA ILE A 273 6.33 -9.82 6.13
C ILE A 273 6.70 -9.42 4.70
N ALA A 274 7.67 -10.12 4.11
CA ALA A 274 8.09 -9.87 2.74
C ALA A 274 6.95 -10.05 1.74
N GLU A 275 6.01 -10.97 1.95
CA GLU A 275 4.84 -11.18 1.06
C GLU A 275 3.81 -10.02 1.04
N HIS A 276 4.01 -8.99 1.87
CA HIS A 276 3.17 -7.81 2.05
C HIS A 276 1.79 -8.09 2.65
N ARG A 277 0.98 -8.93 2.00
CA ARG A 277 -0.38 -9.32 2.40
C ARG A 277 -0.67 -10.76 1.98
N HIS A 278 -1.49 -11.44 2.76
CA HIS A 278 -1.79 -12.87 2.54
C HIS A 278 -3.19 -13.07 1.96
N TRP A 279 -3.38 -12.75 0.68
CA TRP A 279 -4.69 -12.74 0.02
C TRP A 279 -5.44 -14.09 0.01
N ASN A 280 -4.74 -15.21 0.24
CA ASN A 280 -5.33 -16.54 0.39
C ASN A 280 -5.91 -16.80 1.79
N ARG A 281 -5.88 -15.82 2.69
CA ARG A 281 -6.46 -15.90 4.02
C ARG A 281 -7.99 -15.93 3.94
N GLU A 282 -8.57 -16.94 4.57
CA GLU A 282 -10.00 -17.00 4.81
C GLU A 282 -10.37 -16.10 6.00
N MET A 283 -11.41 -15.29 5.80
CA MET A 283 -11.95 -14.44 6.85
C MET A 283 -12.84 -15.28 7.78
N VAL A 284 -12.57 -15.24 9.08
CA VAL A 284 -13.32 -15.93 10.15
C VAL A 284 -14.16 -14.97 10.97
#